data_AF-A0A8H5XWB7-F1
#
_entry.id   AF-A0A8H5XWB7-F1
#
_cell.length_a   1.000
_cell.length_b   1.000
_cell.length_c   1.000
_cell.angle_alpha   90.00
_cell.angle_beta   90.00
_cell.angle_gamma   90.00
#
_symmetry.space_group_name_H-M   'P 1'
#
loop_
_entity.id
_entity.type
_entity.pdbx_description
1 polymer ?
#
loop_
_entity_poly.entity_id
_entity_poly.type
_entity_poly.pdbx_seq_one_letter_code
_entity_poly.pdbx_strand_id
1 'polypeptide(L)'
;MPTAPGALIHNSANRFTAIFVIDGMQRSYVAIMHPSVPPFSSNNVILTYNNVEELTGTLSHSGHIGKNDLALELENGVEIKGKLNQPGIDRAFKNIVAGSGSWE
;
A
#
# COMPACT_ATOMS: atom_id res chain seq x y z
N MET A 1 9.02 16.37 1.16
CA MET A 1 7.99 15.32 1.00
C MET A 1 7.23 15.20 2.30
N PRO A 2 5.95 15.58 2.34
CA PRO A 2 5.07 15.28 3.46
C PRO A 2 4.89 13.76 3.66
N THR A 3 4.49 13.38 4.86
CA THR A 3 4.12 11.99 5.18
C THR A 3 2.78 11.94 5.89
N ALA A 4 2.04 10.84 5.69
CA ALA A 4 0.77 10.60 6.35
C ALA A 4 0.69 9.16 6.90
N PRO A 5 0.33 8.97 8.18
CA PRO A 5 0.10 7.64 8.73
C PRO A 5 -1.20 7.05 8.17
N GLY A 6 -1.25 5.73 8.11
CA GLY A 6 -2.39 4.99 7.58
C GLY A 6 -2.33 3.51 7.87
N ALA A 7 -3.26 2.80 7.24
CA ALA A 7 -3.41 1.36 7.33
C ALA A 7 -3.57 0.75 5.94
N LEU A 8 -3.23 -0.53 5.80
CA LEU A 8 -3.47 -1.31 4.60
C LEU A 8 -4.31 -2.54 4.95
N ILE A 9 -5.46 -2.63 4.29
CA ILE A 9 -6.43 -3.70 4.41
C ILE A 9 -6.28 -4.63 3.22
N HIS A 10 -5.91 -5.88 3.47
CA HIS A 10 -5.91 -6.93 2.45
C HIS A 10 -7.36 -7.41 2.22
N ASN A 11 -7.98 -6.98 1.13
CA ASN A 11 -9.39 -7.27 0.84
C ASN A 11 -9.59 -8.68 0.28
N SER A 12 -8.69 -9.12 -0.60
CA SER A 12 -8.68 -10.47 -1.20
C SER A 12 -7.28 -10.79 -1.71
N ALA A 13 -7.06 -12.02 -2.18
CA ALA A 13 -5.74 -12.52 -2.60
C ALA A 13 -4.97 -11.59 -3.56
N ASN A 14 -5.68 -10.84 -4.41
CA ASN A 14 -5.12 -9.92 -5.40
C ASN A 14 -5.58 -8.47 -5.19
N ARG A 15 -6.16 -8.11 -4.04
CA ARG A 15 -6.72 -6.76 -3.84
C ARG A 15 -6.45 -6.23 -2.44
N PHE A 16 -6.02 -4.97 -2.37
CA PHE A 16 -5.84 -4.26 -1.12
C PHE A 16 -6.41 -2.84 -1.19
N THR A 17 -6.63 -2.25 -0.02
CA THR A 17 -7.01 -0.86 0.17
C THR A 17 -6.05 -0.23 1.17
N ALA A 18 -5.31 0.80 0.77
CA ALA A 18 -4.50 1.61 1.68
C ALA A 18 -5.26 2.89 2.04
N ILE A 19 -5.37 3.22 3.31
CA ILE A 19 -6.18 4.33 3.82
C ILE A 19 -5.28 5.28 4.60
N PHE A 20 -5.32 6.56 4.24
CA PHE A 20 -4.53 7.61 4.86
C PHE A 20 -5.43 8.79 5.25
N VAL A 21 -5.06 9.50 6.31
CA VAL A 21 -5.71 10.75 6.70
C VAL A 21 -4.76 11.91 6.42
N ILE A 22 -5.16 12.79 5.50
CA ILE A 22 -4.36 13.91 5.01
C ILE A 22 -5.19 15.17 5.15
N ASP A 23 -4.70 16.16 5.90
CA ASP A 23 -5.41 17.41 6.19
C ASP A 23 -6.84 17.20 6.72
N GLY A 24 -7.05 16.13 7.51
CA GLY A 24 -8.34 15.76 8.08
C GLY A 24 -9.30 15.05 7.11
N MET A 25 -8.90 14.82 5.86
CA MET A 25 -9.67 14.06 4.88
C MET A 25 -9.10 12.65 4.72
N GLN A 26 -9.99 11.65 4.68
CA GLN A 26 -9.60 10.29 4.33
C GLN A 26 -9.35 10.20 2.83
N ARG A 27 -8.23 9.57 2.45
CA ARG A 27 -7.88 9.21 1.08
C ARG A 27 -7.60 7.72 1.02
N SER A 28 -8.18 7.03 0.05
CA SER A 28 -8.03 5.58 -0.08
C SER A 28 -7.40 5.23 -1.43
N TYR A 29 -6.38 4.38 -1.44
CA TYR A 29 -5.84 3.79 -2.66
C TYR A 29 -6.31 2.35 -2.76
N VAL A 30 -7.21 2.08 -3.71
CA VAL A 30 -7.83 0.79 -3.94
C VAL A 30 -7.16 0.12 -5.14
N ALA A 31 -6.50 -1.00 -4.90
CA ALA A 31 -5.58 -1.54 -5.89
C ALA A 31 -5.64 -3.06 -6.03
N ILE A 32 -5.35 -3.52 -7.24
CA ILE A 32 -5.10 -4.93 -7.54
C ILE A 32 -3.59 -5.20 -7.58
N MET A 33 -3.17 -6.40 -7.20
CA MET A 33 -1.77 -6.81 -7.16
C MET A 33 -1.59 -8.21 -7.75
N HIS A 34 -0.45 -8.43 -8.39
CA HIS A 34 0.00 -9.71 -8.91
C HIS A 34 1.48 -9.92 -8.58
N PRO A 35 1.91 -11.13 -8.16
CA PRO A 35 1.09 -12.31 -7.86
C PRO A 35 0.22 -12.13 -6.61
N SER A 36 -0.67 -13.09 -6.37
CA SER A 36 -1.48 -13.11 -5.14
C SER A 36 -0.62 -13.24 -3.91
N VAL A 37 -0.98 -12.55 -2.84
CA VAL A 37 -0.31 -12.61 -1.53
C VAL A 37 -1.20 -13.31 -0.49
N PRO A 38 -0.60 -14.04 0.46
CA PRO A 38 -1.34 -14.58 1.60
C PRO A 38 -1.98 -13.46 2.42
N PRO A 39 -3.08 -13.73 3.15
CA PRO A 39 -3.73 -12.73 4.00
C PRO A 39 -2.77 -12.11 5.03
N PHE A 40 -2.86 -10.79 5.18
CA PHE A 40 -2.13 -10.04 6.19
C PHE A 40 -2.92 -8.81 6.65
N SER A 41 -2.44 -8.15 7.71
CA SER A 41 -2.94 -6.84 8.12
C SER A 41 -1.77 -5.91 8.42
N SER A 42 -1.95 -4.61 8.18
CA SER A 42 -0.97 -3.60 8.54
C SER A 42 -1.70 -2.34 9.00
N ASN A 43 -1.53 -1.99 10.28
CA ASN A 43 -2.08 -0.77 10.85
C ASN A 43 -1.01 0.33 11.01
N ASN A 44 0.18 0.10 10.46
CA ASN A 44 1.33 0.98 10.57
C ASN A 44 1.98 1.13 9.19
N VAL A 45 1.30 1.92 8.36
CA VAL A 45 1.73 2.28 7.01
C VAL A 45 1.93 3.79 6.96
N ILE A 46 2.95 4.21 6.22
CA ILE A 46 3.31 5.60 5.99
C ILE A 46 3.23 5.83 4.48
N LEU A 47 2.43 6.82 4.09
CA LEU A 47 2.43 7.42 2.77
C LEU A 47 3.50 8.51 2.72
N THR A 48 4.33 8.50 1.69
CA THR A 48 5.25 9.60 1.36
C THR A 48 4.86 10.14 -0.02
N TYR A 49 4.64 11.45 -0.12
CA TYR A 49 4.18 12.11 -1.34
C TYR A 49 4.82 13.50 -1.46
N ASN A 50 4.67 14.19 -2.59
CA ASN A 50 5.15 15.58 -2.72
C ASN A 50 4.03 16.60 -2.53
N ASN A 51 2.86 16.35 -3.14
CA ASN A 51 1.70 17.22 -3.10
C ASN A 51 0.40 16.39 -3.14
N VAL A 52 -0.72 16.98 -2.69
CA VAL A 52 -2.01 16.26 -2.61
C VAL A 52 -2.60 15.96 -4.00
N GLU A 53 -2.19 16.71 -5.03
CA GLU A 53 -2.65 16.50 -6.41
C GLU A 53 -2.12 15.18 -7.00
N GLU A 54 -1.06 14.60 -6.45
CA GLU A 54 -0.55 13.26 -6.79
C GLU A 54 -1.45 12.12 -6.28
N LEU A 55 -2.38 12.41 -5.36
CA LEU A 55 -3.25 11.41 -4.71
C LEU A 55 -4.62 11.34 -5.40
N THR A 56 -4.59 11.22 -6.72
CA THR A 56 -5.78 11.18 -7.58
C THR A 56 -5.58 10.22 -8.76
N GLY A 57 -6.69 9.80 -9.38
CA GLY A 57 -6.68 8.99 -10.59
C GLY A 57 -6.23 7.55 -10.38
N THR A 58 -5.95 6.88 -11.50
CA THR A 58 -5.49 5.49 -11.55
C THR A 58 -4.00 5.46 -11.86
N LEU A 59 -3.23 4.78 -11.03
CA LEU A 59 -1.79 4.70 -11.11
C LEU A 59 -1.33 3.24 -11.02
N SER A 60 -0.31 2.90 -11.81
CA SER A 60 0.42 1.65 -11.62
C SER A 60 1.25 1.69 -10.34
N HIS A 61 1.52 0.55 -9.74
CA HIS A 61 2.45 0.41 -8.63
C HIS A 61 3.30 -0.85 -8.77
N SER A 62 4.45 -0.82 -8.12
CA SER A 62 5.34 -1.98 -7.96
C SER A 62 6.01 -1.95 -6.59
N GLY A 63 6.48 -3.10 -6.13
CA GLY A 63 7.18 -3.18 -4.85
C GLY A 63 7.22 -4.57 -4.26
N HIS A 64 7.27 -4.66 -2.94
CA HIS A 64 7.24 -5.93 -2.22
C HIS A 64 6.26 -5.94 -1.06
N ILE A 65 5.67 -7.11 -0.84
CA ILE A 65 5.00 -7.48 0.41
C ILE A 65 5.78 -8.66 0.97
N GLY A 66 6.51 -8.39 2.04
CA GLY A 66 7.40 -9.34 2.70
C GLY A 66 6.78 -9.94 3.96
N LYS A 67 7.62 -10.64 4.71
CA LYS A 67 7.21 -11.32 5.95
C LYS A 67 6.65 -10.36 6.99
N ASN A 68 7.35 -9.24 7.20
CA ASN A 68 7.09 -8.30 8.29
C ASN A 68 6.92 -6.85 7.81
N ASP A 69 7.08 -6.61 6.52
CA ASP A 69 7.17 -5.29 5.93
C ASP A 69 6.52 -5.26 4.54
N LEU A 70 6.16 -4.06 4.12
CA LEU A 70 5.71 -3.77 2.77
C LEU A 70 6.35 -2.46 2.30
N ALA A 71 6.63 -2.39 1.01
CA ALA A 71 7.03 -1.18 0.34
C ALA A 71 6.47 -1.21 -1.09
N LEU A 72 5.65 -0.23 -1.43
CA LEU A 72 5.08 -0.03 -2.75
C LEU A 72 5.46 1.38 -3.24
N GLU A 73 5.76 1.48 -4.52
CA GLU A 73 6.03 2.73 -5.23
C GLU A 73 5.02 2.83 -6.37
N LEU A 74 4.31 3.96 -6.43
CA LEU A 74 3.38 4.30 -7.49
C LEU A 74 4.16 4.99 -8.62
N GLU A 75 3.67 4.90 -9.86
CA GLU A 75 4.37 5.42 -11.04
C GLU A 75 4.65 6.95 -11.02
N ASN A 76 3.94 7.69 -10.17
CA ASN A 76 4.16 9.12 -9.94
C ASN A 76 5.13 9.43 -8.78
N GLY A 77 5.81 8.42 -8.24
CA GLY A 77 6.81 8.56 -7.18
C GLY A 77 6.23 8.60 -5.75
N VAL A 78 4.92 8.44 -5.59
CA VAL A 78 4.29 8.26 -4.27
C VAL A 78 4.70 6.91 -3.70
N GLU A 79 5.11 6.88 -2.43
CA GLU A 79 5.54 5.65 -1.76
C GLU A 79 4.58 5.28 -0.62
N ILE A 80 4.29 3.98 -0.50
CA ILE A 80 3.53 3.39 0.60
C ILE A 80 4.42 2.35 1.29
N LYS A 81 4.87 2.64 2.51
CA LYS A 81 5.81 1.77 3.27
C LYS A 81 5.28 1.47 4.65
N GLY A 82 5.47 0.26 5.15
CA GLY A 82 4.92 -0.09 6.45
C GLY A 82 5.40 -1.42 7.01
N LYS A 83 4.99 -1.71 8.24
CA LYS A 83 5.20 -3.01 8.88
C LYS A 83 3.90 -3.80 8.93
N LEU A 84 3.99 -5.11 8.72
CA LEU A 84 2.85 -6.00 8.91
C LEU A 84 2.63 -6.24 10.40
N ASN A 85 1.38 -6.38 10.79
CA ASN A 85 1.00 -6.82 12.13
C ASN A 85 1.47 -8.27 12.34
N GLN A 86 1.81 -8.66 13.57
CA GLN A 86 2.13 -10.07 13.88
C GLN A 86 0.89 -10.95 13.67
N PRO A 87 1.04 -12.18 13.13
CA PRO A 87 2.30 -12.92 12.89
C PRO A 87 3.05 -12.57 11.59
N GLY A 88 2.54 -11.62 10.80
CA GLY A 88 3.05 -11.31 9.47
C GLY A 88 2.58 -12.34 8.43
N ILE A 89 3.33 -12.47 7.34
CA ILE A 89 3.15 -13.50 6.31
C ILE A 89 4.18 -14.61 6.53
N ASP A 90 3.90 -15.84 6.11
CA ASP A 90 4.83 -16.96 6.26
C ASP A 90 6.19 -16.71 5.55
N ARG A 91 7.27 -17.19 6.18
CA ARG A 91 8.68 -16.82 5.96
C ARG A 91 9.23 -17.04 4.56
N ALA A 92 8.60 -17.88 3.74
CA ALA A 92 9.15 -18.28 2.44
C ALA A 92 8.89 -17.27 1.30
N PHE A 93 8.11 -16.23 1.54
CA PHE A 93 7.58 -15.38 0.46
C PHE A 93 7.97 -13.91 0.62
N LYS A 94 8.96 -13.45 -0.16
CA LYS A 94 9.07 -12.03 -0.52
C LYS A 94 8.38 -11.89 -1.88
N ASN A 95 7.10 -11.53 -1.87
CA ASN A 95 6.35 -11.35 -3.09
C ASN A 95 6.70 -9.98 -3.66
N ILE A 96 7.48 -9.96 -4.74
CA ILE A 96 7.54 -8.79 -5.61
C ILE A 96 6.17 -8.69 -6.26
N VAL A 97 5.45 -7.61 -5.97
CA VAL A 97 4.10 -7.39 -6.48
C VAL A 97 4.08 -6.17 -7.40
N ALA A 98 3.24 -6.24 -8.41
CA ALA A 98 2.91 -5.11 -9.26
C ALA A 98 1.43 -5.13 -9.60
N GLY A 99 0.90 -3.98 -9.99
CA GLY A 99 -0.49 -3.86 -10.39
C GLY A 99 -0.89 -2.41 -10.60
N SER A 100 -2.19 -2.16 -10.52
CA SER A 100 -2.76 -0.82 -10.65
C SER A 100 -3.84 -0.61 -9.62
N GLY A 101 -4.05 0.65 -9.27
CA GLY A 101 -5.06 1.06 -8.31
C GLY A 101 -5.48 2.50 -8.52
N SER A 102 -6.59 2.87 -7.90
CA SER A 102 -7.18 4.20 -8.02
C SER A 102 -7.30 4.85 -6.67
N TRP A 103 -7.04 6.15 -6.64
CA TRP A 103 -7.33 6.99 -5.48
C TRP A 103 -8.82 7.35 -5.43
N GLU A 104 -9.42 7.18 -4.25
CA GLU A 104 -10.80 7.51 -3.88
C GLU A 104 -10.83 8.50 -2.71
#